data_AF-A0A2D7FLX7-F1
#
_entry.id   AF-A0A2D7FLX7-F1
#
_cell.length_a   1.000
_cell.length_b   1.000
_cell.length_c   1.000
_cell.angle_alpha   90.00
_cell.angle_beta   90.00
_cell.angle_gamma   90.00
#
_symmetry.space_group_name_H-M   'P 1'
#
loop_
_entity.id
_entity.type
_entity.pdbx_description
1 polymer ?
#
loop_
_entity_poly.entity_id
_entity_poly.type
_entity_poly.pdbx_seq_one_letter_code
_entity_poly.pdbx_strand_id
1 'polypeptide(L)'
;MKKAVEVFTRAHDALTEFGYYFGCLALAVIFSSYIVEVFGRYFFNAPQWWASEAVSYALCAGAFMMMPYVTWKKGHVAVALIFDILPKKLVTPAVWITYVMGALACGFAAWITLDETLRQYYNDVHI
;
A
#
# COMPACT_ATOMS: atom_id res chain seq x y z
N MET A 1 10.03 -21.91 -21.39
CA MET A 1 8.81 -21.25 -20.87
C MET A 1 8.64 -21.43 -19.37
N LYS A 2 8.62 -22.66 -18.81
CA LYS A 2 8.45 -22.89 -17.36
C LYS A 2 9.44 -22.10 -16.47
N LYS A 3 10.73 -22.13 -16.80
CA LYS A 3 11.78 -21.38 -16.07
C LYS A 3 11.57 -19.86 -16.04
N ALA A 4 11.05 -19.27 -17.12
CA ALA A 4 10.84 -17.82 -17.20
C ALA A 4 9.65 -17.38 -16.34
N VAL A 5 8.57 -18.17 -16.35
CA VAL A 5 7.40 -17.95 -15.48
C VAL A 5 7.80 -18.08 -14.01
N GLU A 6 8.61 -19.09 -13.68
CA GLU A 6 9.07 -19.36 -12.31
C GLU A 6 9.97 -18.24 -11.76
N VAL A 7 10.84 -17.68 -12.60
CA VAL A 7 11.65 -16.51 -12.24
C VAL A 7 10.78 -15.28 -12.03
N PHE A 8 9.79 -15.05 -12.90
CA PHE A 8 8.87 -13.92 -12.78
C PHE A 8 8.04 -13.99 -11.50
N THR A 9 7.45 -15.14 -11.19
CA THR A 9 6.67 -15.33 -9.96
C THR A 9 7.54 -15.14 -8.73
N ARG A 10 8.78 -15.67 -8.74
CA ARG A 10 9.69 -15.51 -7.60
C ARG A 10 10.11 -14.06 -7.39
N ALA A 11 10.35 -13.31 -8.47
CA ALA A 11 10.65 -11.89 -8.39
C ALA A 11 9.47 -11.08 -7.84
N HIS A 12 8.25 -11.38 -8.30
CA HIS A 12 7.02 -10.76 -7.81
C HIS A 12 6.77 -11.05 -6.32
N ASP A 13 6.97 -12.30 -5.90
CA ASP A 13 6.80 -12.70 -4.50
C ASP A 13 7.86 -12.03 -3.61
N ALA A 14 9.12 -11.98 -4.06
CA ALA A 14 10.19 -11.30 -3.33
C ALA A 14 9.93 -9.78 -3.19
N LEU A 15 9.44 -9.13 -4.26
CA LEU A 15 9.06 -7.72 -4.23
C LEU A 15 7.91 -7.47 -3.24
N THR A 16 6.94 -8.38 -3.22
CA THR A 16 5.80 -8.34 -2.31
C THR A 16 6.23 -8.49 -0.84
N GLU A 17 7.15 -9.41 -0.57
CA GLU A 17 7.70 -9.63 0.77
C GLU A 17 8.56 -8.44 1.24
N PHE A 18 9.35 -7.87 0.33
CA PHE A 18 10.11 -6.64 0.61
C PHE A 18 9.18 -5.48 0.99
N GLY A 19 8.10 -5.28 0.23
CA GLY A 19 7.09 -4.26 0.53
C GLY A 19 6.42 -4.46 1.88
N TYR A 20 6.21 -5.71 2.30
CA TYR A 20 5.70 -6.03 3.64
C TYR A 20 6.64 -5.57 4.76
N TYR A 21 7.94 -5.93 4.70
CA TYR A 21 8.89 -5.49 5.73
C TYR A 21 9.05 -3.96 5.77
N PHE A 22 9.01 -3.31 4.61
CA PHE A 22 9.02 -1.86 4.53
C PHE A 22 7.76 -1.23 5.16
N GLY A 23 6.59 -1.84 4.93
CA GLY A 23 5.35 -1.45 5.59
C GLY A 23 5.40 -1.58 7.12
N CYS A 24 5.98 -2.67 7.63
CA CYS A 24 6.21 -2.85 9.06
C CYS A 24 7.15 -1.77 9.63
N LEU A 25 8.23 -1.43 8.90
CA LEU A 25 9.13 -0.36 9.28
C LEU A 25 8.40 1.00 9.33
N ALA A 26 7.60 1.31 8.32
CA ALA A 26 6.80 2.53 8.27
C ALA A 26 5.83 2.63 9.47
N LEU A 27 5.18 1.52 9.84
CA LEU A 27 4.31 1.46 11.01
C LEU A 27 5.11 1.70 12.32
N ALA A 28 6.30 1.13 12.43
CA ALA A 28 7.18 1.36 13.58
C ALA A 28 7.62 2.83 13.68
N VAL A 29 7.89 3.48 12.54
CA VAL A 29 8.19 4.91 12.47
C VAL A 29 6.99 5.74 12.93
N ILE A 30 5.79 5.46 12.44
CA ILE A 30 4.56 6.16 12.87
C ILE A 30 4.39 6.05 14.38
N PHE A 31 4.46 4.84 14.92
CA PHE A 31 4.30 4.59 16.35
C PHE A 31 5.36 5.33 17.19
N SER A 32 6.63 5.27 16.77
CA SER A 32 7.72 5.94 17.47
C SER A 32 7.60 7.46 17.42
N SER A 33 7.22 8.03 16.27
CA SER A 33 6.99 9.46 16.11
C SER A 33 5.89 9.96 17.03
N TYR A 34 4.79 9.22 17.17
CA TYR A 34 3.71 9.58 18.10
C TYR A 34 4.15 9.51 19.57
N ILE A 35 4.94 8.50 19.95
CA ILE A 35 5.51 8.44 21.30
C ILE A 35 6.33 9.71 21.56
N VAL A 36 7.26 10.05 20.66
CA VAL A 36 8.11 11.24 20.82
C VAL A 36 7.27 12.52 20.90
N GLU A 37 6.23 12.65 20.08
CA GLU A 37 5.33 13.82 20.10
C GLU A 37 4.57 13.95 21.42
N VAL A 38 3.98 12.85 21.91
CA VAL A 38 3.22 12.83 23.17
C VAL A 38 4.16 13.14 24.33
N PHE A 39 5.30 12.45 24.44
CA PHE A 39 6.26 12.71 25.51
C PHE A 39 6.83 14.14 25.45
N GLY A 40 7.18 14.62 24.25
CA GLY A 40 7.71 15.98 24.03
C GLY A 40 6.72 17.07 24.43
N ARG A 41 5.44 16.92 24.10
CA ARG A 41 4.40 17.89 24.52
C ARG A 41 4.13 17.83 26.01
N TYR A 42 3.87 16.65 26.56
CA TYR A 42 3.36 16.58 27.94
C TYR A 42 4.44 16.71 29.00
N PHE A 43 5.68 16.27 28.74
CA PHE A 43 6.77 16.35 29.72
C PHE A 43 7.70 17.54 29.50
N PHE A 44 7.96 17.91 28.25
CA PHE A 44 8.93 18.96 27.92
C PHE A 44 8.28 20.25 27.39
N ASN A 45 6.95 20.27 27.23
CA ASN A 45 6.20 21.39 26.64
C ASN A 45 6.78 21.86 25.29
N ALA A 46 7.41 20.95 24.55
CA ALA A 46 8.18 21.21 23.34
C ALA A 46 7.63 20.38 22.16
N PRO A 47 6.62 20.89 21.43
CA PRO A 47 6.03 20.18 20.30
C PRO A 47 7.05 20.00 19.17
N GLN A 48 7.03 18.82 18.54
CA GLN A 48 7.94 18.48 17.44
C GLN A 48 7.26 18.68 16.09
N TRP A 49 7.77 19.64 15.31
CA TRP A 49 7.24 20.04 14.00
C TRP A 49 7.31 18.93 12.95
N TRP A 50 8.32 18.07 13.03
CA TRP A 50 8.60 17.04 12.01
C TRP A 50 7.75 15.77 12.19
N ALA A 51 7.17 15.55 13.37
CA ALA A 51 6.47 14.29 13.69
C ALA A 51 5.25 14.06 12.78
N SER A 52 4.46 15.11 12.55
CA SER A 52 3.29 15.07 11.65
C SER A 52 3.66 14.73 10.21
N GLU A 53 4.74 15.36 9.70
CA GLU A 53 5.24 15.10 8.35
C GLU A 53 5.75 13.66 8.22
N ALA A 54 6.58 13.21 9.18
CA ALA A 54 7.10 11.86 9.20
C ALA A 54 5.99 10.80 9.22
N VAL A 55 4.92 11.02 10.00
CA VAL A 55 3.75 10.12 10.04
C VAL A 55 3.01 10.13 8.69
N SER A 56 2.78 11.30 8.09
CA SER A 56 2.05 11.43 6.83
C SER A 56 2.77 10.71 5.68
N TYR A 57 4.09 10.91 5.54
CA TYR A 57 4.88 10.24 4.52
C TYR A 57 5.03 8.73 4.79
N ALA A 58 5.24 8.33 6.04
CA ALA A 58 5.32 6.92 6.41
C ALA A 58 4.00 6.19 6.18
N LEU A 59 2.86 6.83 6.45
CA LEU A 59 1.54 6.26 6.19
C LEU A 59 1.32 6.03 4.69
N CYS A 60 1.67 7.02 3.87
CA CYS A 60 1.60 6.90 2.41
C CYS A 60 2.46 5.72 1.92
N ALA A 61 3.76 5.73 2.25
CA ALA A 61 4.68 4.70 1.80
C ALA A 61 4.30 3.30 2.32
N GLY A 62 3.95 3.20 3.61
CA GLY A 62 3.58 1.94 4.25
C GLY A 62 2.27 1.37 3.70
N ALA A 63 1.25 2.19 3.48
CA ALA A 63 -0.04 1.74 2.97
C ALA A 63 0.08 1.11 1.58
N PHE A 64 0.80 1.76 0.65
CA PHE A 64 0.97 1.24 -0.70
C PHE A 64 1.93 0.04 -0.76
N MET A 65 3.03 0.04 0.03
CA MET A 65 3.98 -1.08 0.02
C MET A 65 3.45 -2.35 0.69
N MET A 66 2.61 -2.23 1.71
CA MET A 66 2.07 -3.38 2.45
C MET A 66 0.86 -4.03 1.75
N MET A 67 0.16 -3.28 0.89
CA MET A 67 -1.10 -3.71 0.25
C MET A 67 -1.01 -5.01 -0.57
N PRO A 68 0.05 -5.26 -1.39
CA PRO A 68 0.14 -6.50 -2.18
C PRO A 68 0.20 -7.75 -1.30
N TYR A 69 0.97 -7.71 -0.21
CA TYR A 69 1.13 -8.83 0.72
C TYR A 69 -0.17 -9.14 1.48
N VAL A 70 -0.85 -8.10 1.97
CA VAL A 70 -2.11 -8.24 2.72
C VAL A 70 -3.22 -8.80 1.83
N THR A 71 -3.27 -8.36 0.57
CA THR A 71 -4.23 -8.86 -0.43
C THR A 71 -3.95 -10.32 -0.78
N TRP A 72 -2.68 -10.71 -0.92
CA TRP A 72 -2.29 -12.09 -1.20
C TRP A 72 -2.66 -13.06 -0.06
N LYS A 73 -2.40 -12.67 1.19
CA LYS A 73 -2.78 -13.47 2.37
C LYS A 73 -4.28 -13.44 2.68
N LYS A 74 -5.08 -12.69 1.91
CA LYS A 74 -6.50 -12.40 2.20
C LYS A 74 -6.70 -11.86 3.63
N GLY A 75 -5.68 -11.18 4.16
CA GLY A 75 -5.69 -10.62 5.51
C GLY A 75 -6.41 -9.28 5.59
N HIS A 76 -6.72 -8.67 4.44
CA HIS A 76 -7.62 -7.52 4.39
C HIS A 76 -9.02 -8.01 4.75
N VAL A 77 -9.75 -7.25 5.59
CA VAL A 77 -11.15 -7.54 5.91
C VAL A 77 -11.96 -7.41 4.62
N ALA A 78 -12.07 -8.52 3.89
CA ALA A 78 -12.94 -8.63 2.74
C ALA A 78 -14.36 -8.87 3.27
N VAL A 79 -15.33 -8.14 2.74
CA VAL A 79 -16.75 -8.40 3.01
C VAL A 79 -17.11 -9.70 2.28
N ALA A 80 -16.78 -10.84 2.88
CA ALA A 80 -17.04 -12.17 2.35
C ALA A 80 -18.55 -12.49 2.27
N LEU A 81 -19.38 -11.71 2.96
CA LEU A 81 -20.83 -11.88 3.05
C LEU A 81 -21.50 -12.01 1.67
N ILE A 82 -21.03 -11.25 0.66
CA ILE A 82 -21.58 -11.33 -0.71
C ILE A 82 -21.24 -12.66 -1.37
N PHE A 83 -20.04 -13.19 -1.14
CA PHE A 83 -19.59 -14.48 -1.70
C PHE A 83 -20.24 -15.67 -0.99
N ASP A 84 -20.57 -15.53 0.30
CA ASP A 84 -21.21 -16.59 1.10
C ASP A 84 -22.70 -16.79 0.72
N ILE A 85 -23.38 -15.75 0.25
CA ILE A 85 -24.79 -15.79 -0.18
C ILE A 85 -24.93 -16.27 -1.64
N LEU A 86 -23.85 -16.21 -2.43
CA LEU A 86 -23.90 -16.45 -3.87
C LEU A 86 -23.86 -17.96 -4.22
N PRO A 87 -24.67 -18.44 -5.18
CA PRO A 87 -24.59 -19.84 -5.62
C PRO A 87 -23.23 -20.16 -6.24
N LYS A 88 -22.68 -21.35 -5.96
CA LYS A 88 -21.32 -21.80 -6.37
C LYS A 88 -20.96 -21.57 -7.84
N LYS A 89 -21.94 -21.52 -8.74
CA LYS A 89 -21.75 -21.28 -10.18
C LYS A 89 -21.41 -19.82 -10.52
N LEU A 90 -21.83 -18.86 -9.69
CA LEU A 90 -21.61 -17.42 -9.90
C LEU A 90 -20.38 -16.88 -9.15
N VAL A 91 -19.79 -17.66 -8.24
CA VAL A 91 -18.61 -17.25 -7.46
C VAL A 91 -17.40 -17.04 -8.38
N THR A 92 -17.14 -17.94 -9.33
CA THR A 92 -16.00 -17.83 -10.25
C THR A 92 -16.04 -16.55 -11.10
N PRO A 93 -17.14 -16.20 -11.82
CA PRO A 93 -17.18 -14.95 -12.56
C PRO A 93 -17.16 -13.72 -11.65
N ALA A 94 -17.76 -13.78 -10.46
CA ALA A 94 -17.71 -12.66 -9.51
C ALA A 94 -16.26 -12.36 -9.07
N VAL A 95 -15.49 -13.39 -8.71
CA VAL A 95 -14.07 -13.24 -8.38
C VAL A 95 -13.28 -12.69 -9.57
N TRP A 96 -13.57 -13.16 -10.79
CA TRP A 96 -12.90 -12.66 -11.98
C TRP A 96 -13.16 -11.17 -12.22
N ILE A 97 -14.40 -10.72 -12.05
CA ILE A 97 -14.78 -9.30 -12.12
C ILE A 97 -14.01 -8.48 -11.07
N THR A 98 -13.88 -8.98 -9.83
CA THR A 98 -13.11 -8.26 -8.81
C THR A 98 -11.64 -8.08 -9.18
N TYR A 99 -11.02 -9.06 -9.85
CA TYR A 99 -9.65 -8.92 -10.34
C TYR A 99 -9.55 -7.89 -11.47
N VAL A 100 -10.50 -7.87 -12.40
CA VAL A 100 -10.55 -6.87 -13.47
C VAL A 100 -10.76 -5.47 -12.90
N MET A 101 -11.69 -5.30 -11.97
CA MET A 101 -11.91 -4.02 -11.30
C MET A 101 -10.67 -3.55 -10.55
N GLY A 102 -9.98 -4.46 -9.85
CA GLY A 102 -8.71 -4.16 -9.20
C GLY A 102 -7.62 -3.73 -10.19
N ALA A 103 -7.49 -4.44 -11.31
CA ALA A 103 -6.54 -4.09 -12.35
C ALA A 103 -6.83 -2.72 -12.98
N LEU A 104 -8.11 -2.40 -13.22
CA LEU A 104 -8.53 -1.09 -13.71
C LEU A 104 -8.25 0.02 -12.70
N ALA A 105 -8.54 -0.20 -11.41
CA ALA A 105 -8.26 0.78 -10.36
C ALA A 105 -6.76 1.04 -10.20
N CYS A 106 -5.94 -0.01 -10.17
CA CYS A 106 -4.48 0.11 -10.12
C CYS A 106 -3.93 0.79 -11.38
N GLY A 107 -4.45 0.47 -12.55
CA GLY A 107 -4.06 1.11 -13.81
C GLY A 107 -4.42 2.60 -13.84
N PHE A 108 -5.60 2.96 -13.33
CA PHE A 108 -6.04 4.35 -13.22
C PHE A 108 -5.17 5.14 -12.23
N ALA A 109 -4.88 4.57 -11.06
CA ALA A 109 -3.97 5.18 -10.09
C ALA A 109 -2.57 5.38 -10.67
N ALA A 110 -2.02 4.36 -11.37
CA ALA A 110 -0.73 4.46 -12.03
C ALA A 110 -0.69 5.56 -13.09
N TRP A 111 -1.78 5.73 -13.85
CA TRP A 111 -1.88 6.81 -14.83
C TRP A 111 -1.84 8.19 -14.15
N ILE A 112 -2.66 8.41 -13.12
CA ILE A 112 -2.66 9.70 -12.39
C ILE A 112 -1.28 10.02 -11.82
N THR A 113 -0.65 9.06 -11.15
CA THR A 113 0.66 9.29 -10.55
C THR A 113 1.73 9.54 -11.61
N LEU A 114 1.67 8.87 -12.75
CA LEU A 114 2.60 9.10 -13.85
C LEU A 114 2.42 10.49 -14.49
N ASP A 115 1.17 10.93 -14.69
CA ASP A 115 0.85 12.25 -15.24
C ASP A 115 1.41 13.36 -14.34
N GLU A 116 1.20 13.24 -13.02
CA GLU A 116 1.75 14.19 -12.06
C GLU A 116 3.28 14.18 -12.03
N THR A 117 3.89 12.99 -12.09
CA THR A 117 5.36 12.85 -12.11
C THR A 117 5.95 13.50 -13.36
N LEU A 118 5.33 13.30 -14.52
CA LEU A 118 5.77 13.93 -15.78
C LEU A 118 5.56 15.44 -15.73
N ARG A 119 4.43 15.91 -15.20
CA ARG A 119 4.13 17.33 -15.05
C ARG A 119 5.16 18.03 -14.16
N GLN A 120 5.57 17.39 -13.06
CA GLN A 120 6.61 17.89 -12.17
C GLN A 120 7.99 17.90 -12.84
N TYR A 121 8.30 16.89 -13.64
CA TYR A 121 9.55 16.82 -14.39
C TYR A 121 9.66 17.93 -15.44
N TYR A 122 8.57 18.21 -16.18
CA TYR A 122 8.56 19.24 -17.21
C TYR A 122 8.52 20.68 -16.68
N ASN A 123 7.86 20.90 -15.54
CA ASN A 123 7.66 22.25 -15.00
C ASN A 123 8.82 22.75 -14.13
N ASP A 124 9.93 22.01 -14.02
CA ASP A 124 11.12 22.29 -13.19
C ASP A 124 10.73 22.71 -11.76
N VAL A 125 10.78 21.77 -10.82
CA VAL A 125 10.30 21.97 -9.44
C VAL A 125 11.03 23.14 -8.79
N HIS A 126 10.38 24.31 -8.76
CA HIS A 126 10.73 25.41 -7.88
C HIS A 126 10.14 25.11 -6.50
N ILE A 127 11.00 24.67 -5.58
CA ILE A 127 10.70 24.57 -4.14
C ILE A 127 10.59 25.97 -3.54
#